data_AF-A0A6N7PWP2-F1
#
_entry.id   AF-A0A6N7PWP2-F1
#
_cell.length_a   1.000
_cell.length_b   1.000
_cell.length_c   1.000
_cell.angle_alpha   90.00
_cell.angle_beta   90.00
_cell.angle_gamma   90.00
#
_symmetry.space_group_name_H-M   'P 1'
#
loop_
_entity.id
_entity.type
_entity.pdbx_description
1 polymer ?
#
loop_
_entity_poly.entity_id
_entity_poly.type
_entity_poly.pdbx_seq_one_letter_code
_entity_poly.pdbx_strand_id
1 'polypeptide(L)'
;MKRRFPAIVLALVLPSLSACGGESASSPPPELLPPSGAAEPEGPAAPPPPPEDDHGPEPSAAPAPSEETPEAPPAGKSAAASDVPGANLSIGQLEADGLVAKDIQCKTEGGGMALLGAVLVTAWMSPQKRALDACAPAGTETRVAWKARGGKVTEVQVTGSPKVEACVERALSAGRPALEGHCAATIVHGK
;
A
#
# COMPACT_ATOMS: atom_id res chain seq x y z
N MET A 1 -5.62 49.17 -5.68
CA MET A 1 -4.48 49.19 -4.75
C MET A 1 -3.34 48.36 -5.33
N LYS A 2 -2.20 48.99 -5.63
CA LYS A 2 -1.02 48.38 -6.28
C LYS A 2 -0.21 47.59 -5.25
N ARG A 3 -0.16 46.26 -5.37
CA ARG A 3 0.73 45.40 -4.57
C ARG A 3 2.06 45.25 -5.31
N ARG A 4 3.12 45.79 -4.71
CA ARG A 4 4.51 45.69 -5.16
C ARG A 4 5.05 44.31 -4.76
N PHE A 5 5.50 43.53 -5.72
CA PHE A 5 6.28 42.31 -5.48
C PHE A 5 7.75 42.70 -5.28
N PRO A 6 8.43 42.26 -4.21
CA PRO A 6 9.88 42.32 -4.16
C PRO A 6 10.47 41.19 -5.01
N ALA A 7 11.32 41.56 -5.95
CA ALA A 7 12.19 40.67 -6.68
C ALA A 7 13.17 40.00 -5.71
N ILE A 8 13.02 38.70 -5.48
CA ILE A 8 14.00 37.90 -4.76
C ILE A 8 15.10 37.50 -5.75
N VAL A 9 16.29 37.97 -5.43
CA VAL A 9 17.54 37.78 -6.18
C VAL A 9 17.88 36.30 -6.26
N LEU A 10 17.99 35.83 -7.50
CA LEU A 10 18.50 34.53 -7.90
C LEU A 10 20.00 34.45 -7.56
N ALA A 11 20.36 33.76 -6.48
CA ALA A 11 21.76 33.44 -6.18
C ALA A 11 22.10 32.05 -6.73
N LEU A 12 22.63 32.04 -7.96
CA LEU A 12 23.35 30.92 -8.55
C LEU A 12 24.67 30.71 -7.79
N VAL A 13 24.80 29.59 -7.08
CA VAL A 13 26.10 29.09 -6.60
C VAL A 13 26.22 27.62 -6.98
N LEU A 14 26.80 27.39 -8.15
CA LEU A 14 27.61 26.22 -8.52
C LEU A 14 29.09 26.67 -8.50
N PRO A 15 30.13 25.81 -8.46
CA PRO A 15 30.17 24.34 -8.36
C PRO A 15 31.20 23.82 -7.32
N SER A 16 31.27 22.50 -7.09
CA SER A 16 32.53 21.82 -6.73
C SER A 16 32.50 20.38 -7.23
N LEU A 17 33.22 20.19 -8.34
CA LEU A 17 33.67 18.89 -8.84
C LEU A 17 34.74 18.37 -7.87
N SER A 18 34.45 17.32 -7.11
CA SER A 18 35.50 16.45 -6.57
C SER A 18 35.59 15.21 -7.45
N ALA A 19 36.55 15.27 -8.36
CA ALA A 19 37.11 14.13 -9.04
C ALA A 19 37.95 13.33 -8.03
N CYS A 20 37.54 12.09 -7.75
CA CYS A 20 38.46 11.03 -7.34
C CYS A 20 38.39 9.96 -8.42
N GLY A 21 39.49 9.83 -9.16
CA GLY A 21 39.75 8.73 -10.07
C GLY A 21 40.14 7.45 -9.32
N GLY A 22 39.80 6.33 -9.94
CA GLY A 22 40.20 4.97 -9.63
C GLY A 22 39.60 4.11 -10.74
N GLU A 23 40.25 4.04 -11.90
CA GLU A 23 41.24 3.01 -12.24
C GLU A 23 40.64 1.61 -12.35
N SER A 24 40.48 1.20 -13.61
CA SER A 24 40.50 -0.15 -14.16
C SER A 24 40.16 -1.34 -13.26
N ALA A 25 38.98 -1.91 -13.49
CA ALA A 25 38.84 -3.36 -13.62
C ALA A 25 37.80 -3.67 -14.69
N SER A 26 38.30 -4.13 -15.83
CA SER A 26 37.54 -4.74 -16.91
C SER A 26 36.93 -6.05 -16.38
N SER A 27 35.66 -6.04 -15.99
CA SER A 27 34.93 -7.28 -15.72
C SER A 27 34.46 -7.89 -17.05
N PRO A 28 34.75 -9.18 -17.31
CA PRO A 28 34.26 -9.86 -18.51
C PRO A 28 32.73 -9.98 -18.48
N PRO A 29 32.08 -10.14 -19.66
CA PRO A 29 30.65 -10.43 -19.72
C PRO A 29 30.35 -11.77 -19.03
N PRO A 30 29.19 -11.93 -18.37
CA PRO A 30 28.76 -13.25 -17.94
C PRO A 30 28.56 -14.13 -19.17
N GLU A 31 29.33 -15.20 -19.22
CA GLU A 31 29.22 -16.27 -20.19
C GLU A 31 27.83 -16.92 -20.04
N LEU A 32 27.03 -16.84 -21.11
CA LEU A 32 25.75 -17.54 -21.22
C LEU A 32 26.04 -19.03 -21.36
N LEU A 33 26.01 -19.76 -20.23
CA LEU A 33 25.94 -21.22 -20.25
C LEU A 33 24.54 -21.64 -20.74
N PRO A 34 24.42 -22.43 -21.82
CA PRO A 34 23.16 -23.09 -22.14
C PRO A 34 22.84 -24.16 -21.07
N PRO A 35 21.56 -24.35 -20.70
CA PRO A 35 21.16 -25.41 -19.79
C PRO A 35 21.33 -26.77 -20.49
N SER A 36 22.35 -27.53 -20.06
CA SER A 36 22.49 -28.95 -20.39
C SER A 36 22.02 -29.75 -19.19
N GLY A 37 20.81 -30.31 -19.28
CA GLY A 37 20.21 -31.10 -18.22
C GLY A 37 18.78 -31.52 -18.55
N ALA A 38 18.64 -32.38 -19.55
CA ALA A 38 17.46 -33.23 -19.68
C ALA A 38 17.47 -34.23 -18.52
N ALA A 39 16.50 -34.11 -17.63
CA ALA A 39 16.03 -35.19 -16.78
C ALA A 39 14.52 -34.97 -16.63
N GLU A 40 13.77 -35.72 -17.42
CA GLU A 40 12.39 -36.10 -17.11
C GLU A 40 12.39 -36.93 -15.81
N PRO A 41 11.59 -36.57 -14.82
CA PRO A 41 11.00 -37.54 -13.91
C PRO A 41 9.53 -37.70 -14.25
N GLU A 42 9.17 -38.95 -14.52
CA GLU A 42 7.84 -39.51 -14.60
C GLU A 42 6.92 -38.95 -13.49
N GLY A 43 5.70 -38.51 -13.84
CA GLY A 43 4.64 -38.28 -12.85
C GLY A 43 4.03 -39.60 -12.35
N PRO A 44 2.84 -39.59 -11.72
CA PRO A 44 2.23 -38.61 -10.83
C PRO A 44 1.88 -39.25 -9.46
N ALA A 45 1.64 -38.44 -8.44
CA ALA A 45 0.83 -38.88 -7.29
C ALA A 45 -0.17 -37.78 -6.95
N ALA A 46 -1.41 -37.98 -7.39
CA ALA A 46 -2.53 -37.19 -6.94
C ALA A 46 -2.72 -37.37 -5.42
N PRO A 47 -3.01 -36.31 -4.66
CA PRO A 47 -3.37 -36.45 -3.25
C PRO A 47 -4.70 -37.20 -3.13
N PRO A 48 -4.90 -38.00 -2.07
CA PRO A 48 -6.17 -38.65 -1.81
C PRO A 48 -7.27 -37.59 -1.58
N PRO A 49 -8.53 -37.86 -1.98
CA PRO A 49 -9.64 -37.00 -1.62
C PRO A 49 -9.83 -37.00 -0.09
N PRO A 50 -10.37 -35.90 0.50
CA PRO A 50 -10.74 -35.88 1.90
C PRO A 50 -11.84 -36.92 2.19
N PRO A 51 -11.92 -37.44 3.43
CA PRO A 51 -12.99 -38.34 3.83
C PRO A 51 -14.35 -37.63 3.72
N GLU A 52 -15.29 -38.30 3.07
CA GLU A 52 -16.70 -37.92 3.07
C GLU A 52 -17.29 -38.30 4.43
N ASP A 53 -17.53 -37.30 5.28
CA ASP A 53 -18.26 -37.49 6.53
C ASP A 53 -19.74 -37.77 6.24
N ASP A 54 -20.04 -39.08 6.21
CA ASP A 54 -21.35 -39.69 6.36
C ASP A 54 -22.07 -39.13 7.59
N HIS A 55 -23.05 -38.24 7.37
CA HIS A 55 -24.07 -37.92 8.37
C HIS A 55 -25.40 -38.41 7.83
N GLY A 56 -25.73 -39.64 8.21
CA GLY A 56 -27.02 -40.26 7.98
C GLY A 56 -28.20 -39.43 8.56
N PRO A 57 -29.44 -39.73 8.12
CA PRO A 57 -30.63 -38.99 8.52
C PRO A 57 -31.25 -39.50 9.82
N GLU A 58 -32.08 -38.62 10.42
CA GLU A 58 -33.13 -38.82 11.45
C GLU A 58 -32.75 -38.84 12.96
N PRO A 59 -33.69 -38.54 13.89
CA PRO A 59 -34.84 -37.62 13.82
C PRO A 59 -35.03 -36.76 15.11
N SER A 60 -35.99 -35.84 15.01
CA SER A 60 -36.98 -35.52 16.06
C SER A 60 -36.71 -34.42 17.10
N ALA A 61 -37.81 -33.72 17.34
CA ALA A 61 -38.23 -32.98 18.53
C ALA A 61 -37.69 -31.56 18.74
N ALA A 62 -38.57 -30.61 18.39
CA ALA A 62 -38.64 -29.30 19.01
C ALA A 62 -38.61 -29.39 20.54
N PRO A 63 -38.08 -28.34 21.19
CA PRO A 63 -39.00 -27.40 21.80
C PRO A 63 -38.65 -25.93 21.51
N ALA A 64 -39.68 -25.11 21.32
CA ALA A 64 -39.62 -23.66 21.57
C ALA A 64 -39.57 -23.40 23.09
N PRO A 65 -39.42 -22.16 23.62
CA PRO A 65 -39.05 -20.87 23.03
C PRO A 65 -37.91 -20.16 23.81
N SER A 66 -37.23 -19.18 23.21
CA SER A 66 -36.73 -17.99 23.92
C SER A 66 -36.34 -16.94 22.89
N GLU A 67 -37.02 -15.80 22.95
CA GLU A 67 -36.57 -14.53 22.39
C GLU A 67 -35.24 -14.16 23.04
N GLU A 68 -34.13 -14.55 22.41
CA GLU A 68 -32.86 -13.89 22.63
C GLU A 68 -32.61 -13.07 21.37
N THR A 69 -32.88 -11.77 21.47
CA THR A 69 -32.56 -10.79 20.45
C THR A 69 -31.07 -10.89 20.19
N PRO A 70 -30.61 -11.26 18.97
CA PRO A 70 -29.21 -11.12 18.63
C PRO A 70 -28.91 -9.63 18.66
N GLU A 71 -28.24 -9.19 19.72
CA GLU A 71 -27.63 -7.87 19.79
C GLU A 71 -26.69 -7.79 18.60
N ALA A 72 -27.12 -7.05 17.57
CA ALA A 72 -26.38 -6.88 16.35
C ALA A 72 -24.97 -6.38 16.72
N PRO A 73 -23.90 -6.92 16.14
CA PRO A 73 -22.57 -6.35 16.31
C PRO A 73 -22.67 -4.86 16.01
N PRO A 74 -22.05 -3.97 16.83
CA PRO A 74 -22.20 -2.54 16.65
C PRO A 74 -21.86 -2.24 15.20
N ALA A 75 -22.84 -1.72 14.48
CA ALA A 75 -22.73 -1.35 13.08
C ALA A 75 -21.44 -0.56 12.92
N GLY A 76 -20.41 -1.26 12.41
CA GLY A 76 -19.11 -0.68 12.15
C GLY A 76 -19.36 0.56 11.33
N LYS A 77 -18.82 1.69 11.80
CA LYS A 77 -18.87 2.98 11.12
C LYS A 77 -18.78 2.74 9.62
N SER A 78 -19.90 3.01 8.99
CA SER A 78 -20.21 3.01 7.57
C SER A 78 -18.94 3.04 6.72
N ALA A 79 -18.83 2.08 5.79
CA ALA A 79 -17.95 2.17 4.65
C ALA A 79 -18.07 3.60 4.08
N ALA A 80 -17.11 4.45 4.45
CA ALA A 80 -17.10 5.83 4.04
C ALA A 80 -17.12 5.82 2.51
N ALA A 81 -17.99 6.66 1.94
CA ALA A 81 -18.12 6.80 0.49
C ALA A 81 -16.73 6.79 -0.14
N SER A 82 -16.52 5.90 -1.11
CA SER A 82 -15.20 5.68 -1.67
C SER A 82 -14.60 6.97 -2.23
N ASP A 83 -13.56 7.49 -1.58
CA ASP A 83 -12.82 8.69 -2.03
C ASP A 83 -12.12 8.45 -3.38
N VAL A 84 -12.05 7.20 -3.82
CA VAL A 84 -11.47 6.78 -5.09
C VAL A 84 -12.59 6.30 -6.04
N PRO A 85 -13.00 7.11 -7.03
CA PRO A 85 -14.07 6.75 -7.95
C PRO A 85 -13.76 5.48 -8.77
N GLY A 86 -14.58 4.44 -8.59
CA GLY A 86 -14.41 3.15 -9.23
C GLY A 86 -13.27 2.31 -8.63
N ALA A 87 -12.99 2.47 -7.34
CA ALA A 87 -12.13 1.56 -6.59
C ALA A 87 -12.56 0.11 -6.82
N ASN A 88 -11.60 -0.75 -7.16
CA ASN A 88 -11.78 -2.19 -7.37
C ASN A 88 -11.06 -3.02 -6.31
N LEU A 89 -10.44 -2.35 -5.34
CA LEU A 89 -9.74 -2.93 -4.21
C LEU A 89 -10.07 -2.09 -2.97
N SER A 90 -10.49 -2.77 -1.90
CA SER A 90 -10.81 -2.15 -0.60
C SER A 90 -10.30 -3.04 0.53
N ILE A 91 -9.55 -2.46 1.46
CA ILE A 91 -9.01 -3.13 2.65
C ILE A 91 -9.31 -2.27 3.87
N GLY A 92 -9.84 -2.88 4.93
CA GLY A 92 -10.18 -2.15 6.15
C GLY A 92 -8.95 -1.62 6.90
N GLN A 93 -7.93 -2.45 7.09
CA GLN A 93 -6.70 -2.06 7.79
C GLN A 93 -5.54 -2.97 7.39
N LEU A 94 -4.34 -2.40 7.33
CA LEU A 94 -3.10 -3.12 7.17
C LEU A 94 -2.01 -2.49 8.05
N GLU A 95 -1.14 -3.32 8.60
CA GLU A 95 0.02 -2.89 9.38
C GLU A 95 1.29 -3.51 8.79
N ALA A 96 2.33 -2.71 8.59
CA ALA A 96 3.65 -3.18 8.16
C ALA A 96 4.75 -2.30 8.76
N ASP A 97 5.76 -2.91 9.38
CA ASP A 97 6.87 -2.22 10.05
C ASP A 97 6.41 -1.11 11.02
N GLY A 98 5.30 -1.35 11.73
CA GLY A 98 4.67 -0.38 12.64
C GLY A 98 3.94 0.79 11.95
N LEU A 99 3.90 0.83 10.62
CA LEU A 99 3.02 1.75 9.89
C LEU A 99 1.62 1.13 9.86
N VAL A 100 0.64 1.86 10.38
CA VAL A 100 -0.77 1.46 10.31
C VAL A 100 -1.48 2.30 9.25
N ALA A 101 -2.06 1.61 8.27
CA ALA A 101 -2.90 2.21 7.24
C ALA A 101 -4.31 1.61 7.32
N LYS A 102 -5.35 2.46 7.27
CA LYS A 102 -6.76 2.08 7.32
C LYS A 102 -7.49 2.51 6.06
N ASP A 103 -8.64 1.90 5.82
CA ASP A 103 -9.59 2.25 4.77
C ASP A 103 -8.91 2.40 3.40
N ILE A 104 -8.01 1.47 3.09
CA ILE A 104 -7.21 1.50 1.87
C ILE A 104 -8.15 1.16 0.72
N GLN A 105 -8.25 2.07 -0.24
CA GLN A 105 -9.05 1.88 -1.43
C GLN A 105 -8.19 2.19 -2.63
N CYS A 106 -8.20 1.32 -3.63
CA CYS A 106 -7.46 1.53 -4.86
C CYS A 106 -8.32 1.22 -6.07
N LYS A 107 -8.10 2.00 -7.12
CA LYS A 107 -8.46 1.68 -8.49
C LYS A 107 -7.16 1.38 -9.23
N THR A 108 -6.96 0.11 -9.54
CA THR A 108 -5.79 -0.38 -10.28
C THR A 108 -6.19 -0.90 -11.65
N GLU A 109 -5.29 -0.79 -12.62
CA GLU A 109 -5.49 -1.35 -13.95
C GLU A 109 -4.86 -2.75 -13.98
N GLY A 110 -5.66 -3.81 -13.81
CA GLY A 110 -5.21 -5.21 -13.87
C GLY A 110 -5.80 -6.10 -12.76
N GLY A 111 -6.60 -7.10 -13.15
CA GLY A 111 -7.35 -7.94 -12.21
C GLY A 111 -6.52 -8.98 -11.44
N GLY A 112 -5.29 -9.27 -11.85
CA GLY A 112 -4.49 -10.38 -11.28
C GLY A 112 -3.74 -10.06 -9.99
N MET A 113 -3.49 -8.77 -9.69
CA MET A 113 -2.63 -8.36 -8.56
C MET A 113 -3.41 -7.69 -7.42
N ALA A 114 -4.74 -7.73 -7.46
CA ALA A 114 -5.59 -7.06 -6.46
C ALA A 114 -5.32 -7.54 -5.03
N LEU A 115 -5.11 -8.84 -4.83
CA LEU A 115 -4.78 -9.39 -3.50
C LEU A 115 -3.42 -8.91 -2.97
N LEU A 116 -2.46 -8.62 -3.86
CA LEU A 116 -1.14 -8.11 -3.48
C LEU A 116 -1.11 -6.58 -3.35
N GLY A 117 -2.10 -5.86 -3.91
CA GLY A 117 -2.14 -4.41 -3.91
C GLY A 117 -2.03 -3.80 -2.52
N ALA A 118 -2.71 -4.40 -1.53
CA ALA A 118 -2.65 -4.00 -0.13
C ALA A 118 -1.20 -3.97 0.41
N VAL A 119 -0.51 -5.10 0.22
CA VAL A 119 0.86 -5.32 0.69
C VAL A 119 1.83 -4.37 -0.02
N LEU A 120 1.61 -4.12 -1.32
CA LEU A 120 2.43 -3.18 -2.09
C LEU A 120 2.27 -1.73 -1.63
N VAL A 121 1.06 -1.34 -1.19
CA VAL A 121 0.84 0.00 -0.63
C VAL A 121 1.65 0.18 0.66
N THR A 122 1.52 -0.72 1.62
CA THR A 122 2.24 -0.57 2.90
C THR A 122 3.74 -0.79 2.75
N ALA A 123 4.20 -1.72 1.91
CA ALA A 123 5.63 -1.94 1.64
C ALA A 123 6.32 -0.69 1.05
N TRP A 124 5.59 0.11 0.29
CA TRP A 124 6.12 1.38 -0.22
C TRP A 124 6.14 2.49 0.85
N MET A 125 5.12 2.54 1.71
CA MET A 125 4.97 3.59 2.71
C MET A 125 5.81 3.34 3.97
N SER A 126 6.07 2.08 4.32
CA SER A 126 6.74 1.71 5.57
C SER A 126 8.16 2.29 5.72
N PRO A 127 9.00 2.39 4.66
CA PRO A 127 10.29 3.08 4.77
C PRO A 127 10.17 4.58 5.06
N GLN A 128 9.02 5.19 4.72
CA GLN A 128 8.72 6.59 4.99
C GLN A 128 8.08 6.82 6.36
N LYS A 129 7.82 5.76 7.13
CA LYS A 129 7.11 5.81 8.42
C LYS A 129 7.64 6.91 9.34
N ARG A 130 8.96 6.97 9.56
CA ARG A 130 9.56 7.99 10.46
C ARG A 130 9.26 9.41 10.01
N ALA A 131 9.26 9.66 8.70
CA ALA A 131 8.93 10.97 8.14
C ALA A 131 7.43 11.27 8.28
N LEU A 132 6.57 10.29 8.04
CA LEU A 132 5.12 10.40 8.25
C LEU A 132 4.78 10.67 9.71
N ASP A 133 5.37 9.92 10.64
CA ASP A 133 5.14 10.07 12.09
C ASP A 133 5.57 11.43 12.61
N ALA A 134 6.56 12.08 11.99
CA ALA A 134 6.97 13.43 12.34
C ALA A 134 5.98 14.52 11.86
N CYS A 135 5.04 14.20 10.96
CA CYS A 135 4.14 15.18 10.39
C CYS A 135 2.98 15.58 11.30
N ALA A 136 2.58 14.71 12.24
CA ALA A 136 1.47 14.94 13.13
C ALA A 136 1.69 14.26 14.50
N PRO A 137 0.99 14.67 15.56
CA PRO A 137 1.05 14.00 16.86
C PRO A 137 0.67 12.51 16.76
N ALA A 138 1.23 11.68 17.64
CA ALA A 138 0.91 10.25 17.70
C ALA A 138 -0.60 10.01 17.91
N GLY A 139 -1.14 9.01 17.22
CA GLY A 139 -2.56 8.69 17.20
C GLY A 139 -3.42 9.56 16.27
N THR A 140 -2.84 10.60 15.65
CA THR A 140 -3.55 11.38 14.62
C THR A 140 -3.77 10.51 13.38
N GLU A 141 -4.93 10.65 12.76
CA GLU A 141 -5.26 10.00 11.50
C GLU A 141 -5.32 11.02 10.37
N THR A 142 -4.60 10.76 9.28
CA THR A 142 -4.59 11.64 8.11
C THR A 142 -5.03 10.85 6.88
N ARG A 143 -6.08 11.32 6.19
CA ARG A 143 -6.51 10.75 4.92
C ARG A 143 -5.61 11.23 3.80
N VAL A 144 -5.09 10.31 3.00
CA VAL A 144 -4.23 10.60 1.85
C VAL A 144 -4.80 9.89 0.64
N ALA A 145 -4.99 10.62 -0.46
CA ALA A 145 -5.22 10.07 -1.78
C ALA A 145 -4.00 10.32 -2.66
N TRP A 146 -3.62 9.37 -3.50
CA TRP A 146 -2.48 9.51 -4.41
C TRP A 146 -2.71 8.81 -5.73
N LYS A 147 -2.00 9.27 -6.75
CA LYS A 147 -1.88 8.59 -8.04
C LYS A 147 -0.43 8.19 -8.28
N ALA A 148 -0.26 6.97 -8.78
CA ALA A 148 1.04 6.41 -9.09
C ALA A 148 1.09 5.89 -10.53
N ARG A 149 2.18 6.18 -11.23
CA ARG A 149 2.46 5.70 -12.59
C ARG A 149 3.96 5.65 -12.85
N GLY A 150 4.44 4.58 -13.48
CA GLY A 150 5.85 4.38 -13.81
C GLY A 150 6.75 4.34 -12.56
N GLY A 151 6.24 3.76 -11.46
CA GLY A 151 6.97 3.70 -10.18
C GLY A 151 7.18 5.07 -9.50
N LYS A 152 6.35 6.07 -9.82
CA LYS A 152 6.42 7.43 -9.26
C LYS A 152 5.05 7.86 -8.79
N VAL A 153 5.02 8.62 -7.70
CA VAL A 153 3.83 9.36 -7.29
C VAL A 153 3.68 10.59 -8.17
N THR A 154 2.55 10.72 -8.86
CA THR A 154 2.26 11.84 -9.77
C THR A 154 1.34 12.88 -9.15
N GLU A 155 0.56 12.49 -8.15
CA GLU A 155 -0.37 13.36 -7.44
C GLU A 155 -0.51 12.86 -6.00
N VAL A 156 -0.55 13.78 -5.03
CA VAL A 156 -0.90 13.50 -3.64
C VAL A 156 -1.89 14.56 -3.19
N GLN A 157 -2.96 14.12 -2.56
CA GLN A 157 -3.90 14.97 -1.85
C GLN A 157 -3.98 14.47 -0.43
N VAL A 158 -3.84 15.38 0.52
CA VAL A 158 -3.87 15.06 1.95
C VAL A 158 -4.97 15.90 2.56
N THR A 159 -5.78 15.31 3.43
CA THR A 159 -6.79 16.05 4.19
C THR A 159 -6.23 16.37 5.57
N GLY A 160 -6.00 17.65 5.88
CA GLY A 160 -5.54 18.05 7.20
C GLY A 160 -5.34 19.55 7.37
N SER A 161 -4.46 19.94 8.29
CA SER A 161 -3.97 21.31 8.33
C SER A 161 -2.90 21.51 7.25
N PRO A 162 -2.72 22.72 6.69
CA PRO A 162 -1.75 22.95 5.61
C PRO A 162 -0.32 22.51 5.94
N LYS A 163 0.06 22.55 7.23
CA LYS A 163 1.37 22.07 7.71
C LYS A 163 1.50 20.55 7.64
N VAL A 164 0.45 19.82 8.03
CA VAL A 164 0.42 18.36 7.97
C VAL A 164 0.40 17.90 6.51
N GLU A 165 -0.43 18.53 5.68
CA GLU A 165 -0.56 18.23 4.25
C GLU A 165 0.79 18.33 3.55
N ALA A 166 1.47 19.48 3.64
CA ALA A 166 2.79 19.69 3.03
C ALA A 166 3.88 18.79 3.60
N CYS A 167 3.75 18.33 4.85
CA CYS A 167 4.69 17.37 5.43
C CYS A 167 4.48 15.97 4.86
N VAL A 168 3.25 15.49 4.85
CA VAL A 168 2.88 14.15 4.37
C VAL A 168 3.14 14.02 2.87
N GLU A 169 2.76 15.03 2.08
CA GLU A 169 3.04 15.07 0.64
C GLU A 169 4.55 14.92 0.37
N ARG A 170 5.37 15.69 1.07
CA ARG A 170 6.83 15.59 0.96
C ARG A 170 7.36 14.22 1.37
N ALA A 171 6.88 13.65 2.47
CA ALA A 171 7.29 12.32 2.93
C ALA A 171 6.99 11.23 1.89
N LEU A 172 5.83 11.29 1.24
CA LEU A 172 5.42 10.29 0.25
C LEU A 172 6.06 10.52 -1.13
N SER A 173 6.30 11.77 -1.53
CA SER A 173 6.86 12.12 -2.84
C SER A 173 8.25 11.52 -3.11
N ALA A 174 9.01 11.20 -2.06
CA ALA A 174 10.33 10.59 -2.17
C ALA A 174 10.30 9.10 -2.51
N GLY A 175 9.17 8.42 -2.26
CA GLY A 175 9.06 6.99 -2.45
C GLY A 175 8.74 6.58 -3.89
N ARG A 176 8.89 5.29 -4.18
CA ARG A 176 8.54 4.68 -5.46
C ARG A 176 7.48 3.59 -5.26
N PRO A 177 6.19 3.91 -5.46
CA PRO A 177 5.12 2.92 -5.31
C PRO A 177 5.24 1.85 -6.39
N ALA A 178 5.19 0.59 -5.99
CA ALA A 178 5.13 -0.54 -6.93
C ALA A 178 3.72 -0.73 -7.50
N LEU A 179 2.69 -0.28 -6.78
CA LEU A 179 1.31 -0.30 -7.23
C LEU A 179 1.01 0.95 -8.06
N GLU A 180 0.59 0.76 -9.30
CA GLU A 180 0.08 1.83 -10.16
C GLU A 180 -1.44 1.99 -10.02
N GLY A 181 -1.92 3.22 -10.20
CA GLY A 181 -3.34 3.54 -10.13
C GLY A 181 -3.65 4.72 -9.21
N HIS A 182 -4.91 4.84 -8.83
CA HIS A 182 -5.40 5.85 -7.89
C HIS A 182 -5.75 5.14 -6.59
N CYS A 183 -5.13 5.52 -5.49
CA CYS A 183 -5.39 4.96 -4.17
C CYS A 183 -5.72 6.04 -3.15
N ALA A 184 -6.38 5.65 -2.06
CA ALA A 184 -6.53 6.44 -0.86
C ALA A 184 -6.38 5.55 0.37
N ALA A 185 -5.84 6.09 1.46
CA ALA A 185 -5.67 5.40 2.72
C ALA A 185 -5.64 6.42 3.87
N THR A 186 -6.01 5.98 5.06
CA THR A 186 -5.90 6.74 6.29
C THR A 186 -4.64 6.28 7.05
N ILE A 187 -3.67 7.17 7.23
CA ILE A 187 -2.41 6.85 7.93
C ILE A 187 -2.57 7.21 9.40
N VAL A 188 -2.20 6.29 10.30
CA VAL A 188 -2.10 6.57 11.74
C VAL A 188 -0.66 6.97 12.09
N HIS A 189 -0.48 8.17 12.61
CA HIS A 189 0.84 8.71 12.96
C HIS A 189 1.34 8.20 14.31
N GLY A 190 2.65 7.98 14.42
CA GLY A 190 3.36 7.71 15.69
C GLY A 190 3.02 6.39 16.35
N LYS A 191 2.65 5.38 15.56
CA LYS A 191 2.25 4.04 16.01
C LYS A 191 3.40 3.05 16.13
#